data_AF-A0A7G2N271-F1
#
_entry.id   AF-A0A7G2N271-F1
#
_cell.length_a   1.000
_cell.length_b   1.000
_cell.length_c   1.000
_cell.angle_alpha   90.00
_cell.angle_beta   90.00
_cell.angle_gamma   90.00
#
_symmetry.space_group_name_H-M   'P 1'
#
loop_
_entity.id
_entity.type
_entity.pdbx_description
1 polymer ?
#
loop_
_entity_poly.entity_id
_entity_poly.type
_entity_poly.pdbx_seq_one_letter_code
_entity_poly.pdbx_strand_id
1 'polypeptide(L)' 'MDKSQMIYKLQQLGHNQEKIAEIFIDKKEFHRAEIAQTKHIMYENFAELLEHWLAEEEDKVTV' A
#
# COMPACT_ATOMS: atom_id res chain seq x y z
N MET A 1 -17.21 3.91 -1.03
CA MET A 1 -16.27 2.90 -1.56
C MET A 1 -16.19 1.84 -0.49
N ASP A 2 -16.37 0.57 -0.85
CA ASP A 2 -16.27 -0.53 0.11
C ASP A 2 -14.84 -0.59 0.68
N LYS A 3 -14.70 -0.79 1.99
CA LYS A 3 -13.41 -0.74 2.69
C LYS A 3 -12.46 -1.83 2.17
N SER A 4 -12.97 -3.02 1.83
CA SER A 4 -12.19 -4.08 1.17
C SER A 4 -11.68 -3.65 -0.21
N GLN A 5 -12.46 -2.87 -0.96
CA GLN A 5 -11.99 -2.27 -2.22
C GLN A 5 -10.91 -1.20 -1.99
N MET A 6 -10.89 -0.52 -0.84
CA MET A 6 -9.84 0.45 -0.50
C MET A 6 -8.51 -0.26 -0.25
N ILE A 7 -8.52 -1.33 0.54
CA ILE A 7 -7.35 -2.17 0.81
C ILE A 7 -6.76 -2.70 -0.49
N TYR A 8 -7.60 -3.28 -1.36
CA TYR A 8 -7.16 -3.76 -2.67
C TYR A 8 -6.49 -2.65 -3.49
N LYS A 9 -7.07 -1.44 -3.51
CA LYS A 9 -6.46 -0.30 -4.23
C LYS A 9 -5.14 0.14 -3.62
N LEU A 10 -4.98 0.10 -2.29
CA LEU A 10 -3.71 0.43 -1.63
C LEU A 10 -2.62 -0.57 -2.00
N GLN A 11 -2.94 -1.86 -1.99
CA GLN A 11 -2.01 -2.92 -2.43
C GLN A 11 -1.60 -2.71 -3.90
N GLN A 12 -2.54 -2.36 -4.78
CA GLN A 12 -2.23 -2.03 -6.18
C GLN A 12 -1.34 -0.79 -6.32
N LEU A 13 -1.57 0.25 -5.50
CA LEU A 13 -0.71 1.44 -5.47
C LEU A 13 0.70 1.08 -4.99
N GLY A 14 0.82 0.23 -3.96
CA GLY A 14 2.10 -0.30 -3.48
C GLY A 14 2.87 -1.03 -4.59
N HIS A 15 2.23 -1.96 -5.29
CA HIS A 15 2.84 -2.68 -6.41
C HIS A 15 3.28 -1.75 -7.56
N ASN A 16 2.47 -0.74 -7.87
CA ASN A 16 2.85 0.26 -8.88
C ASN A 16 4.09 1.05 -8.46
N GLN A 17 4.23 1.40 -7.17
CA GLN A 17 5.42 2.10 -6.67
C GLN A 17 6.69 1.24 -6.73
N GLU A 18 6.57 -0.07 -6.47
CA GLU A 18 7.67 -1.03 -6.64
C GLU A 18 8.17 -1.03 -8.10
N LYS A 19 7.26 -1.14 -9.08
CA LYS A 19 7.61 -1.07 -10.51
C LYS A 19 8.18 0.28 -10.93
N ILE A 20 7.68 1.36 -10.38
CA ILE A 20 8.25 2.70 -10.62
C ILE A 20 9.67 2.80 -10.05
N ALA A 21 9.94 2.21 -8.88
CA ALA A 21 11.27 2.18 -8.29
C ALA A 21 12.27 1.40 -9.16
N GLU A 22 11.87 0.22 -9.68
CA GLU A 22 12.67 -0.55 -10.65
C GLU A 22 13.07 0.30 -11.86
N ILE A 23 12.11 1.02 -12.46
CA ILE A 23 12.35 1.91 -13.62
C ILE A 23 13.34 3.03 -13.27
N PHE A 24 13.24 3.62 -12.08
CA PHE A 24 14.17 4.68 -11.66
C PHE A 24 15.58 4.14 -11.39
N ILE A 25 15.72 2.93 -10.84
CA ILE A 25 17.01 2.27 -10.64
C ILE A 25 17.69 2.01 -11.99
N ASP A 26 16.95 1.47 -12.96
CA ASP A 26 17.46 1.21 -14.31
C ASP A 26 17.97 2.48 -15.00
N LYS A 27 17.32 3.61 -14.72
CA LYS A 27 17.71 4.95 -15.22
C LYS A 27 18.78 5.65 -14.37
N LYS A 28 19.27 5.02 -13.29
CA LYS A 28 20.20 5.61 -12.32
C LYS A 28 19.64 6.86 -11.59
N GLU A 29 18.32 7.01 -11.51
CA GLU A 29 17.62 8.07 -10.77
C GLU A 29 17.38 7.64 -9.31
N PHE A 30 18.44 7.36 -8.55
CA PHE A 30 18.35 6.71 -7.23
C PHE A 30 17.50 7.45 -6.19
N HIS A 31 17.56 8.78 -6.15
CA HIS A 31 16.73 9.56 -5.22
C HIS A 31 15.23 9.39 -5.52
N ARG A 32 14.84 9.23 -6.78
CA ARG A 32 13.45 8.98 -7.16
C ARG A 32 13.03 7.55 -6.88
N ALA A 33 13.94 6.60 -7.03
CA ALA A 33 13.72 5.22 -6.60
C ALA A 33 13.44 5.14 -5.08
N GLU A 34 14.23 5.84 -4.27
CA GLU A 34 14.04 5.92 -2.81
C GLU A 34 12.67 6.50 -2.42
N ILE A 35 12.24 7.56 -3.12
CA ILE A 35 10.89 8.13 -2.92
C ILE A 35 9.81 7.11 -3.28
N ALA A 36 9.96 6.38 -4.38
CA ALA A 36 9.00 5.37 -4.80
C ALA A 36 8.94 4.20 -3.79
N GLN A 37 10.08 3.71 -3.32
CA GLN A 37 10.15 2.71 -2.25
C GLN A 37 9.51 3.18 -0.94
N THR A 38 9.71 4.44 -0.56
CA THR A 38 9.05 5.04 0.62
C THR A 38 7.54 5.03 0.47
N LYS A 39 7.03 5.36 -0.73
CA LYS A 39 5.59 5.33 -1.01
C LYS A 39 5.03 3.91 -1.04
N HIS A 40 5.78 2.94 -1.54
CA HIS A 40 5.41 1.53 -1.50
C HIS A 40 5.13 1.09 -0.05
N ILE A 41 6.10 1.28 0.85
CA ILE A 41 5.97 0.97 2.28
C ILE A 41 4.78 1.70 2.90
N MET A 42 4.60 2.97 2.57
CA MET A 42 3.47 3.76 3.06
C MET A 42 2.11 3.15 2.66
N TYR A 43 1.96 2.70 1.40
CA TYR A 43 0.72 2.09 0.95
C TYR A 43 0.47 0.71 1.58
N GLU A 44 1.51 -0.10 1.80
CA GLU A 44 1.40 -1.37 2.51
C GLU A 44 0.97 -1.17 3.97
N ASN A 45 1.63 -0.25 4.69
CA ASN A 45 1.26 0.07 6.07
C ASN A 45 -0.19 0.58 6.18
N PHE A 46 -0.66 1.39 5.22
CA PHE A 46 -2.05 1.83 5.23
C PHE A 46 -3.03 0.70 4.91
N ALA A 47 -2.66 -0.24 4.05
CA ALA A 47 -3.48 -1.41 3.77
C ALA A 47 -3.64 -2.27 5.03
N GLU A 48 -2.53 -2.57 5.71
CA GLU A 48 -2.50 -3.34 6.97
C GLU A 48 -3.34 -2.67 8.07
N LEU A 49 -3.20 -1.34 8.24
CA LEU A 49 -4.02 -0.59 9.20
C LEU A 49 -5.53 -0.69 8.92
N LEU A 50 -5.92 -0.65 7.64
CA LEU A 50 -7.32 -0.80 7.26
C LEU A 50 -7.82 -2.24 7.42
N GLU A 51 -6.98 -3.24 7.16
CA GLU A 51 -7.29 -4.65 7.39
C GLU A 51 -7.56 -4.91 8.89
N HIS A 52 -6.70 -4.40 9.77
CA HIS A 52 -6.91 -4.50 11.21
C HIS A 52 -8.19 -3.78 11.66
N TRP A 53 -8.44 -2.58 11.13
CA TRP A 53 -9.65 -1.85 11.49
C TRP A 53 -10.93 -2.58 11.06
N LEU A 54 -10.92 -3.26 9.91
CA LEU A 54 -12.03 -4.10 9.46
C LEU A 54 -12.25 -5.31 10.38
N ALA A 55 -11.18 -6.01 10.75
CA ALA A 55 -11.27 -7.17 11.63
C ALA A 55 -11.90 -6.79 12.99
N GLU A 56 -11.49 -5.66 13.57
CA GLU A 56 -12.08 -5.16 14.83
C GLU A 56 -13.57 -4.79 14.71
N GLU A 57 -14.02 -4.33 13.54
CA GLU A 57 -15.44 -4.02 13.32
C GLU A 57 -16.27 -5.31 13.18
N GLU A 58 -15.75 -6.33 12.49
CA GLU A 58 -16.42 -7.64 12.35
C GLU A 58 -16.58 -8.35 13.70
N ASP A 59 -15.54 -8.29 14.56
CA ASP A 59 -15.58 -8.85 15.91
C ASP A 59 -16.60 -8.15 16.83
N LYS A 60 -16.90 -6.85 16.60
CA LYS A 60 -17.90 -6.10 17.38
C LYS A 60 -19.35 -6.37 16.96
N VAL A 61 -19.56 -6.89 15.75
CA VAL A 61 -20.90 -7.19 15.21
C VAL A 61 -21.33 -8.63 15.54
N THR A 62 -20.39 -9.52 15.89
CA THR A 62 -20.64 -10.93 16.21
C THR A 62 -20.89 -11.22 17.70
N VAL A 63 -20.99 -10.18 18.54
CA VAL A 63 -21.30 -10.27 19.99
C VAL A 63 -22.71 -9.77 20.30
#